data_AF-A0A847HVF7-F1
#
_entry.id   AF-A0A847HVF7-F1
#
_cell.length_a   1.000
_cell.length_b   1.000
_cell.length_c   1.000
_cell.angle_alpha   90.00
_cell.angle_beta   90.00
_cell.angle_gamma   90.00
#
_symmetry.space_group_name_H-M   'P 1'
#
loop_
_entity.id
_entity.type
_entity.pdbx_description
1 polymer ?
#
loop_
_entity_poly.entity_id
_entity_poly.type
_entity_poly.pdbx_seq_one_letter_code
_entity_poly.pdbx_strand_id
1 'polypeptide(L)'
;EVRVLAAEEGLEAPRLTVSGGTLVVEARDDALNAAGDLPQEQLLLTIRGGHVVLAAGSDAVDSNGSVLVTGGVLLLNGPAAVLKPAIDRDREVRITGGSVVAAAALVLDRDTAFDDRSQPVLYVDFHWRVEAGTLVSVSGPDGFLVTYRAPRPLWTFSFTAPGLVAGQAYEVWLGGTPVGAELEGGLFAPAGVEGGNPRGARRAR
;
A
#
# COMPACT_ATOMS: atom_id res chain seq x y z
N GLU A 1 10.04 17.70 3.09
CA GLU A 1 9.59 16.87 1.96
C GLU A 1 10.81 16.29 1.27
N VAL A 2 10.75 15.03 0.87
CA VAL A 2 11.81 14.34 0.11
C VAL A 2 11.16 13.71 -1.11
N ARG A 3 11.76 13.93 -2.30
CA ARG A 3 11.33 13.30 -3.55
C ARG A 3 12.54 12.65 -4.22
N VAL A 4 12.43 11.37 -4.54
CA VAL A 4 13.41 10.62 -5.34
C VAL A 4 12.68 10.10 -6.57
N LEU A 5 13.03 10.59 -7.75
CA LEU A 5 12.27 10.33 -8.98
C LEU A 5 13.20 9.76 -10.05
N ALA A 6 12.67 8.84 -10.86
CA ALA A 6 13.37 8.22 -11.98
C ALA A 6 14.71 7.54 -11.60
N ALA A 7 14.77 6.95 -10.40
CA ALA A 7 15.92 6.15 -10.00
C ALA A 7 15.81 4.71 -10.55
N GLU A 8 16.93 4.00 -10.65
CA GLU A 8 16.87 2.55 -10.86
C GLU A 8 16.29 1.91 -9.60
N GLU A 9 16.97 2.08 -8.47
CA GLU A 9 16.48 1.77 -7.13
C GLU A 9 16.28 3.06 -6.33
N GLY A 10 15.24 3.13 -5.51
CA GLY A 10 14.86 4.36 -4.81
C GLY A 10 15.75 4.71 -3.62
N LEU A 11 15.32 4.35 -2.42
CA LEU A 11 16.17 4.43 -1.22
C LEU A 11 16.59 3.03 -0.81
N GLU A 12 17.88 2.76 -0.84
CA GLU A 12 18.46 1.47 -0.44
C GLU A 12 19.43 1.67 0.75
N ALA A 13 19.28 0.86 1.79
CA ALA A 13 20.27 0.72 2.85
C ALA A 13 20.00 -0.54 3.67
N PRO A 14 20.99 -1.08 4.41
CA PRO A 14 20.73 -2.20 5.31
C PRO A 14 19.66 -1.88 6.36
N ARG A 15 19.53 -0.61 6.74
CA ARG A 15 18.47 -0.12 7.63
C ARG A 15 17.92 1.20 7.14
N LEU A 16 16.61 1.23 6.87
CA LEU A 16 15.88 2.42 6.46
C LEU A 16 14.85 2.80 7.52
N THR A 17 14.77 4.08 7.87
CA THR A 17 13.75 4.57 8.81
C THR A 17 13.10 5.85 8.31
N VAL A 18 11.80 5.79 8.05
CA VAL A 18 10.96 6.96 7.80
C VAL A 18 10.26 7.35 9.09
N SER A 19 10.70 8.47 9.70
CA SER A 19 10.13 8.92 10.98
C SER A 19 8.90 9.83 10.82
N GLY A 20 8.71 10.42 9.64
CA GLY A 20 7.65 11.40 9.38
C GLY A 20 7.91 12.24 8.13
N GLY A 21 7.07 13.25 7.92
CA GLY A 21 7.13 14.14 6.75
C GLY A 21 6.52 13.52 5.49
N THR A 22 6.68 14.20 4.35
CA THR A 22 6.25 13.69 3.03
C THR A 22 7.44 13.07 2.32
N LEU A 23 7.30 11.82 1.89
CA LEU A 23 8.26 11.08 1.08
C LEU A 23 7.57 10.59 -0.19
N VAL A 24 8.12 10.95 -1.35
CA VAL A 24 7.67 10.46 -2.66
C VAL A 24 8.84 9.76 -3.33
N VAL A 25 8.69 8.50 -3.70
CA VAL A 25 9.72 7.74 -4.41
C VAL A 25 9.14 7.08 -5.65
N GLU A 26 9.78 7.29 -6.79
CA GLU A 26 9.50 6.62 -8.06
C GLU A 26 10.79 5.96 -8.56
N ALA A 27 10.78 4.63 -8.66
CA ALA A 27 11.92 3.81 -9.04
C ALA A 27 11.55 2.80 -10.14
N ARG A 28 12.54 2.37 -10.92
CA ARG A 28 12.37 1.35 -11.98
C ARG A 28 12.39 -0.06 -11.42
N ASP A 29 13.13 -0.29 -10.35
CA ASP A 29 13.16 -1.51 -9.57
C ASP A 29 12.36 -1.25 -8.28
N ASP A 30 12.97 -1.37 -7.10
CA ASP A 30 12.30 -1.16 -5.82
C ASP A 30 12.32 0.30 -5.36
N ALA A 31 11.20 0.79 -4.80
CA ALA A 31 11.13 2.16 -4.31
C ALA A 31 11.82 2.34 -2.96
N LEU A 32 11.65 1.41 -2.02
CA LEU A 32 12.47 1.32 -0.81
C LEU A 32 13.00 -0.09 -0.70
N ASN A 33 14.30 -0.25 -0.44
CA ASN A 33 14.91 -1.56 -0.28
C ASN A 33 15.80 -1.63 0.97
N ALA A 34 15.46 -2.54 1.89
CA ALA A 34 16.34 -2.89 2.99
C ALA A 34 17.25 -4.07 2.62
N ALA A 35 18.39 -3.76 1.99
CA ALA A 35 19.38 -4.71 1.48
C ALA A 35 20.83 -4.34 1.84
N GLY A 36 21.76 -5.29 1.63
CA GLY A 36 23.20 -5.12 1.84
C GLY A 36 23.85 -6.28 2.62
N ASP A 37 25.14 -6.14 2.92
CA ASP A 37 25.99 -7.23 3.45
C ASP A 37 25.83 -7.52 4.96
N LEU A 38 24.66 -7.23 5.55
CA LEU A 38 24.36 -7.60 6.93
C LEU A 38 23.60 -8.92 7.00
N PRO A 39 23.68 -9.66 8.13
CA PRO A 39 22.78 -10.79 8.37
C PRO A 39 21.32 -10.38 8.19
N GLN A 40 20.53 -11.29 7.65
CA GLN A 40 19.12 -11.11 7.30
C GLN A 40 18.29 -10.54 8.47
N GLU A 41 18.63 -10.90 9.71
CA GLU A 41 17.93 -10.45 10.91
C GLU A 41 18.20 -8.99 11.26
N GLN A 42 19.21 -8.37 10.64
CA GLN A 42 19.61 -6.99 10.86
C GLN A 42 19.12 -6.04 9.76
N LEU A 43 18.70 -6.60 8.62
CA LEU A 43 18.09 -5.87 7.52
C LEU A 43 16.67 -5.46 7.92
N LEU A 44 16.40 -4.15 7.91
CA LEU A 44 15.18 -3.62 8.51
C LEU A 44 14.71 -2.33 7.84
N LEU A 45 13.47 -2.35 7.37
CA LEU A 45 12.74 -1.16 6.95
C LEU A 45 11.72 -0.79 8.02
N THR A 46 11.77 0.45 8.52
CA THR A 46 10.83 0.95 9.53
C THR A 46 10.13 2.23 9.08
N ILE A 47 8.80 2.26 9.14
CA ILE A 47 7.98 3.46 8.90
C ILE A 47 7.20 3.78 10.16
N ARG A 48 7.48 4.93 10.77
CA ARG A 48 6.83 5.40 12.01
C ARG A 48 5.73 6.43 11.77
N GLY A 49 5.76 7.09 10.63
CA GLY A 49 4.85 8.18 10.33
C GLY A 49 5.11 8.80 8.97
N GLY A 50 4.34 9.85 8.66
CA GLY A 50 4.48 10.62 7.42
C GLY A 50 3.43 10.26 6.37
N HIS A 51 3.49 10.97 5.25
CA HIS A 51 2.74 10.69 4.02
C HIS A 51 3.72 10.14 2.99
N VAL A 52 3.67 8.82 2.78
CA VAL A 52 4.66 8.07 2.01
C VAL A 52 4.01 7.52 0.75
N VAL A 53 4.48 7.97 -0.41
CA VAL A 53 3.96 7.56 -1.72
C VAL A 53 5.09 6.89 -2.48
N LEU A 54 4.94 5.61 -2.79
CA LEU A 54 5.96 4.80 -3.43
C LEU A 54 5.41 4.23 -4.72
N ALA A 55 6.16 4.35 -5.81
CA ALA A 55 5.86 3.74 -7.09
C ALA A 55 7.11 3.02 -7.61
N ALA A 56 6.97 1.74 -7.93
CA ALA A 56 8.10 0.88 -8.26
C ALA A 56 7.82 0.06 -9.53
N GLY A 57 8.84 -0.19 -10.35
CA GLY A 57 8.74 -1.15 -11.46
C GLY A 57 8.93 -2.61 -11.01
N SER A 58 9.47 -2.81 -9.81
CA SER A 58 9.36 -4.03 -8.99
C SER A 58 8.54 -3.71 -7.72
N ASP A 59 9.08 -3.88 -6.51
CA ASP A 59 8.33 -3.82 -5.26
C ASP A 59 8.31 -2.39 -4.69
N ALA A 60 7.14 -1.92 -4.22
CA ALA A 60 7.08 -0.60 -3.60
C ALA A 60 7.90 -0.57 -2.30
N VAL A 61 7.92 -1.70 -1.58
CA VAL A 61 8.79 -1.95 -0.43
C VAL A 61 9.39 -3.34 -0.62
N ASP A 62 10.72 -3.40 -0.73
CA ASP A 62 11.47 -4.65 -0.64
C ASP A 62 12.29 -4.66 0.66
N SER A 63 12.41 -5.83 1.27
CA SER A 63 13.32 -6.05 2.36
C SER A 63 13.84 -7.48 2.34
N ASN A 64 15.14 -7.61 2.14
CA ASN A 64 15.88 -8.84 2.44
C ASN A 64 15.90 -9.17 3.96
N GLY A 65 15.11 -8.48 4.78
CA GLY A 65 14.89 -8.72 6.19
C GLY A 65 13.43 -8.49 6.59
N SER A 66 13.17 -7.57 7.51
CA SER A 66 11.82 -7.30 8.04
C SER A 66 11.31 -5.90 7.71
N VAL A 67 9.98 -5.75 7.64
CA VAL A 67 9.30 -4.46 7.50
C VAL A 67 8.42 -4.19 8.72
N LEU A 68 8.62 -3.03 9.36
CA LEU A 68 7.82 -2.58 10.51
C LEU A 68 7.12 -1.26 10.19
N VAL A 69 5.80 -1.24 10.32
CA VAL A 69 4.99 -0.01 10.18
C VAL A 69 4.24 0.24 11.49
N THR A 70 4.44 1.43 12.06
CA THR A 70 3.81 1.83 13.34
C THR A 70 2.95 3.09 13.20
N GLY A 71 2.98 3.75 12.04
CA GLY A 71 2.19 4.93 11.77
C GLY A 71 2.41 5.47 10.36
N GLY A 72 1.63 6.50 10.02
CA GLY A 72 1.70 7.17 8.71
C GLY A 72 0.52 6.84 7.80
N VAL A 73 0.53 7.48 6.63
CA VAL A 73 -0.34 7.20 5.50
C VAL A 73 0.55 6.75 4.35
N LEU A 74 0.44 5.48 3.96
CA LEU A 74 1.32 4.83 3.01
C LEU A 74 0.52 4.43 1.77
N LEU A 75 0.95 4.90 0.61
CA LEU A 75 0.40 4.55 -0.70
C LEU A 75 1.48 3.78 -1.46
N LEU A 76 1.41 2.45 -1.42
CA LEU A 76 2.41 1.52 -1.92
C LEU A 76 1.95 1.00 -3.28
N ASN A 77 2.46 1.60 -4.35
CA ASN A 77 2.12 1.27 -5.72
C ASN A 77 3.21 0.36 -6.31
N GLY A 78 2.98 -0.94 -6.23
CA GLY A 78 3.82 -1.95 -6.85
C GLY A 78 3.75 -1.93 -8.38
N PRO A 79 4.23 -2.99 -9.02
CA PRO A 79 4.41 -3.02 -10.46
C PRO A 79 3.09 -3.31 -11.16
N ALA A 80 2.91 -2.72 -12.35
CA ALA A 80 1.70 -2.88 -13.15
C ALA A 80 1.78 -4.00 -14.20
N ALA A 81 2.99 -4.50 -14.49
CA ALA A 81 3.25 -5.41 -15.60
C ALA A 81 4.09 -6.64 -15.23
N VAL A 82 4.55 -6.72 -13.98
CA VAL A 82 5.39 -7.81 -13.46
C VAL A 82 4.66 -8.42 -12.27
N LEU A 83 4.66 -9.75 -12.15
CA LEU A 83 4.02 -10.46 -11.04
C LEU A 83 4.91 -10.35 -9.79
N LYS A 84 4.75 -9.23 -9.06
CA LYS A 84 5.49 -8.89 -7.83
C LYS A 84 4.53 -8.18 -6.87
N PRO A 85 4.62 -8.42 -5.55
CA PRO A 85 3.76 -7.75 -4.58
C PRO A 85 4.08 -6.24 -4.49
N ALA A 86 3.29 -5.51 -3.70
CA ALA A 86 3.69 -4.15 -3.31
C ALA A 86 4.71 -4.16 -2.15
N ILE A 87 4.67 -5.21 -1.32
CA ILE A 87 5.62 -5.42 -0.21
C ILE A 87 6.21 -6.82 -0.35
N ASP A 88 7.46 -6.91 -0.78
CA ASP A 88 8.26 -8.15 -0.73
C ASP A 88 9.15 -8.13 0.51
N ARG A 89 9.38 -9.32 1.06
CA ARG A 89 10.27 -9.50 2.19
C ARG A 89 10.67 -10.95 2.37
N ASP A 90 11.83 -11.12 3.00
CA ASP A 90 12.29 -12.46 3.37
C ASP A 90 11.96 -12.88 4.81
N ARG A 91 11.55 -11.94 5.69
CA ARG A 91 11.14 -12.23 7.08
C ARG A 91 9.75 -11.69 7.42
N GLU A 92 9.59 -10.93 8.52
CA GLU A 92 8.28 -10.49 9.03
C GLU A 92 7.84 -9.16 8.41
N VAL A 93 6.52 -9.01 8.21
CA VAL A 93 5.88 -7.70 8.04
C VAL A 93 4.91 -7.49 9.18
N ARG A 94 5.14 -6.44 9.96
CA ARG A 94 4.30 -6.09 11.10
C ARG A 94 3.83 -4.66 11.00
N ILE A 95 2.54 -4.50 10.76
CA ILE A 95 1.87 -3.21 10.69
C ILE A 95 0.98 -3.08 11.92
N THR A 96 1.30 -2.15 12.80
CA THR A 96 0.61 -1.97 14.10
C THR A 96 0.00 -0.59 14.27
N GLY A 97 0.15 0.26 13.26
CA GLY A 97 -0.49 1.57 13.20
C GLY A 97 -0.39 2.18 11.81
N GLY A 98 -1.12 3.28 11.62
CA GLY A 98 -1.20 3.98 10.34
C GLY A 98 -2.19 3.36 9.35
N SER A 99 -2.34 4.02 8.22
CA SER A 99 -3.17 3.58 7.10
C SER A 99 -2.29 3.22 5.92
N VAL A 100 -2.50 2.04 5.35
CA VAL A 100 -1.73 1.53 4.22
C VAL A 100 -2.68 1.13 3.11
N VAL A 101 -2.45 1.67 1.92
CA VAL A 101 -2.95 1.15 0.65
C VAL A 101 -1.78 0.48 -0.05
N ALA A 102 -1.93 -0.79 -0.39
CA ALA A 102 -0.97 -1.55 -1.19
C ALA A 102 -1.66 -2.07 -2.44
N ALA A 103 -1.18 -1.65 -3.61
CA ALA A 103 -1.76 -1.98 -4.91
C ALA A 103 -0.68 -2.49 -5.86
N ALA A 104 -0.92 -3.63 -6.51
CA ALA A 104 0.07 -4.24 -7.40
C ALA A 104 -0.59 -5.13 -8.46
N ALA A 105 0.21 -5.61 -9.39
CA ALA A 105 -0.10 -6.81 -10.17
C ALA A 105 -0.08 -8.05 -9.25
N LEU A 106 -0.93 -9.04 -9.56
CA LEU A 106 -1.11 -10.25 -8.76
C LEU A 106 0.19 -11.06 -8.65
N VAL A 107 0.47 -11.64 -7.48
CA VAL A 107 1.28 -12.85 -7.35
C VAL A 107 0.36 -13.94 -6.80
N LEU A 108 0.25 -15.06 -7.52
CA LEU A 108 -0.52 -16.21 -7.03
C LEU A 108 0.11 -16.69 -5.71
N ASP A 109 -0.70 -16.81 -4.66
CA ASP A 109 -0.35 -17.34 -3.34
C ASP A 109 0.69 -16.56 -2.51
N ARG A 110 1.15 -15.38 -2.98
CA ARG A 110 1.80 -14.38 -2.11
C ARG A 110 0.88 -13.17 -2.00
N ASP A 111 0.14 -13.12 -0.90
CA ASP A 111 -0.55 -11.90 -0.47
C ASP A 111 0.45 -10.72 -0.47
N THR A 112 -0.04 -9.49 -0.58
CA THR A 112 0.65 -8.26 -0.11
C THR A 112 1.15 -8.35 1.33
N ALA A 113 0.69 -9.39 2.02
CA ALA A 113 1.21 -10.06 3.19
C ALA A 113 1.43 -9.11 4.36
N PHE A 114 0.49 -9.19 5.28
CA PHE A 114 0.61 -8.62 6.60
C PHE A 114 0.54 -9.82 7.53
N ASP A 115 1.56 -10.01 8.36
CA ASP A 115 1.56 -11.18 9.24
C ASP A 115 0.43 -11.05 10.26
N ASP A 116 -0.06 -12.16 10.83
CA ASP A 116 -1.17 -12.23 11.82
C ASP A 116 -1.01 -11.31 13.04
N ARG A 117 0.19 -10.76 13.27
CA ARG A 117 0.49 -9.79 14.34
C ARG A 117 0.23 -8.33 13.92
N SER A 118 -0.27 -8.11 12.71
CA SER A 118 -0.62 -6.80 12.18
C SER A 118 -2.06 -6.40 12.54
N GLN A 119 -2.39 -5.12 12.39
CA GLN A 119 -3.76 -4.64 12.37
C GLN A 119 -4.56 -5.32 11.22
N PRO A 120 -5.89 -5.45 11.35
CA PRO A 120 -6.70 -6.17 10.37
C PRO A 120 -6.55 -5.61 8.96
N VAL A 121 -6.55 -6.48 7.94
CA VAL A 121 -6.34 -6.11 6.54
C VAL A 121 -7.53 -6.54 5.70
N LEU A 122 -8.01 -5.62 4.87
CA LEU A 122 -8.93 -5.90 3.78
C LEU A 122 -8.14 -6.24 2.52
N TYR A 123 -8.09 -7.51 2.15
CA TYR A 123 -7.51 -7.97 0.89
C TYR A 123 -8.58 -8.12 -0.21
N VAL A 124 -8.25 -7.65 -1.41
CA VAL A 124 -9.08 -7.76 -2.60
C VAL A 124 -8.23 -8.25 -3.77
N ASP A 125 -8.59 -9.43 -4.29
CA ASP A 125 -8.23 -9.83 -5.65
C ASP A 125 -9.39 -9.47 -6.56
N PHE A 126 -9.14 -8.62 -7.55
CA PHE A 126 -10.16 -8.24 -8.53
C PHE A 126 -10.35 -9.31 -9.60
N HIS A 127 -9.41 -10.25 -9.82
CA HIS A 127 -9.43 -11.23 -10.91
C HIS A 127 -9.45 -10.64 -12.34
N TRP A 128 -9.51 -9.31 -12.48
CA TRP A 128 -9.40 -8.57 -13.72
C TRP A 128 -8.55 -7.32 -13.52
N ARG A 129 -8.06 -6.75 -14.62
CA ARG A 129 -7.28 -5.52 -14.63
C ARG A 129 -8.16 -4.32 -14.27
N VAL A 130 -7.84 -3.63 -13.17
CA VAL A 130 -8.38 -2.30 -12.86
C VAL A 130 -7.45 -1.28 -13.49
N GLU A 131 -7.96 -0.42 -14.38
CA GLU A 131 -7.13 0.55 -15.09
C GLU A 131 -6.69 1.72 -14.22
N ALA A 132 -5.53 2.29 -14.55
CA ALA A 132 -5.05 3.53 -13.96
C ALA A 132 -6.10 4.65 -14.06
N GLY A 133 -6.13 5.53 -13.07
CA GLY A 133 -7.11 6.60 -12.92
C GLY A 133 -8.42 6.16 -12.26
N THR A 134 -8.69 4.85 -12.15
CA THR A 134 -9.87 4.33 -11.44
C THR A 134 -9.76 4.64 -9.95
N LEU A 135 -10.85 5.15 -9.36
CA LEU A 135 -10.98 5.26 -7.91
C LEU A 135 -11.29 3.89 -7.31
N VAL A 136 -10.52 3.49 -6.31
CA VAL A 136 -10.80 2.37 -5.43
C VAL A 136 -11.17 2.95 -4.06
N SER A 137 -12.38 2.68 -3.59
CA SER A 137 -12.82 3.14 -2.27
C SER A 137 -13.28 1.99 -1.39
N VAL A 138 -13.05 2.12 -0.08
CA VAL A 138 -13.55 1.18 0.92
C VAL A 138 -14.53 1.90 1.81
N SER A 139 -15.73 1.33 1.96
CA SER A 139 -16.75 1.82 2.88
C SER A 139 -17.00 0.82 4.02
N GLY A 140 -17.23 1.36 5.20
CA GLY A 140 -17.65 0.64 6.39
C GLY A 140 -18.96 1.20 6.95
N PRO A 141 -19.38 0.72 8.15
CA PRO A 141 -20.63 1.14 8.79
C PRO A 141 -20.74 2.65 9.01
N ASP A 142 -19.62 3.32 9.27
CA ASP A 142 -19.57 4.75 9.58
C ASP A 142 -19.22 5.64 8.36
N GLY A 143 -19.21 5.06 7.16
CA GLY A 143 -18.91 5.76 5.91
C GLY A 143 -17.64 5.28 5.21
N PHE A 144 -17.14 6.08 4.27
CA PHE A 144 -15.93 5.75 3.50
C PHE A 144 -14.67 5.92 4.36
N LEU A 145 -13.83 4.90 4.36
CA LEU A 145 -12.58 4.83 5.12
C LEU A 145 -11.37 5.29 4.28
N VAL A 146 -11.39 4.99 2.98
CA VAL A 146 -10.37 5.40 2.02
C VAL A 146 -11.01 5.57 0.65
N THR A 147 -10.54 6.57 -0.09
CA THR A 147 -10.76 6.74 -1.53
C THR A 147 -9.41 7.04 -2.15
N TYR A 148 -8.97 6.17 -3.05
CA TYR A 148 -7.64 6.19 -3.64
C TYR A 148 -7.76 6.08 -5.16
N ARG A 149 -7.10 6.97 -5.90
CA ARG A 149 -6.94 6.89 -7.35
C ARG A 149 -5.73 6.04 -7.66
N ALA A 150 -5.94 4.91 -8.31
CA ALA A 150 -4.85 4.07 -8.78
C ALA A 150 -3.99 4.83 -9.81
N PRO A 151 -2.71 5.17 -9.52
CA PRO A 151 -1.86 5.88 -10.47
C PRO A 151 -1.39 4.96 -11.60
N ARG A 152 -1.52 3.64 -11.40
CA ARG A 152 -1.15 2.58 -12.33
C ARG A 152 -2.22 1.49 -12.33
N PRO A 153 -2.30 0.65 -13.38
CA PRO A 153 -3.19 -0.49 -13.36
C PRO A 153 -2.85 -1.44 -12.21
N LEU A 154 -3.87 -2.07 -11.61
CA LEU A 154 -3.74 -3.00 -10.50
C LEU A 154 -4.66 -4.21 -10.67
N TRP A 155 -4.33 -5.30 -9.98
CA TRP A 155 -5.15 -6.51 -9.87
C TRP A 155 -5.47 -6.84 -8.42
N THR A 156 -4.56 -6.50 -7.52
CA THR A 156 -4.74 -6.67 -6.08
C THR A 156 -4.76 -5.32 -5.39
N PHE A 157 -5.53 -5.25 -4.33
CA PHE A 157 -5.62 -4.10 -3.46
C PHE A 157 -5.73 -4.60 -2.02
N SER A 158 -4.84 -4.11 -1.18
CA SER A 158 -4.91 -4.30 0.26
C SER A 158 -5.04 -2.97 0.95
N PHE A 159 -5.93 -2.93 1.92
CA PHE A 159 -6.12 -1.78 2.76
C PHE A 159 -6.10 -2.17 4.22
N THR A 160 -5.34 -1.42 5.00
CA THR A 160 -5.43 -1.47 6.44
C THR A 160 -5.43 -0.07 7.04
N ALA A 161 -6.15 0.11 8.14
CA ALA A 161 -6.19 1.33 8.92
C ALA A 161 -6.56 0.99 10.38
N PRO A 162 -6.29 1.88 11.36
CA PRO A 162 -6.61 1.61 12.77
C PRO A 162 -8.11 1.39 13.04
N GLY A 163 -8.98 1.81 12.12
CA GLY A 163 -10.43 1.61 12.22
C GLY A 163 -10.94 0.29 11.64
N LEU A 164 -10.08 -0.58 11.09
CA LEU A 164 -10.52 -1.90 10.63
C LEU A 164 -10.69 -2.88 11.80
N VAL A 165 -11.76 -3.66 11.75
CA VAL A 165 -12.13 -4.66 12.74
C VAL A 165 -12.05 -6.04 12.10
N ALA A 166 -11.29 -6.95 12.71
CA ALA A 166 -11.15 -8.33 12.22
C ALA A 166 -12.51 -9.02 12.13
N GLY A 167 -12.76 -9.69 11.01
CA GLY A 167 -14.03 -10.35 10.68
C GLY A 167 -15.14 -9.41 10.21
N GLN A 168 -15.02 -8.08 10.36
CA GLN A 168 -16.01 -7.14 9.86
C GLN A 168 -15.98 -7.06 8.32
N ALA A 169 -17.16 -6.93 7.72
CA ALA A 169 -17.31 -6.80 6.28
C ALA A 169 -17.25 -5.31 5.87
N TYR A 170 -16.50 -5.01 4.82
CA TYR A 170 -16.33 -3.68 4.24
C TYR A 170 -16.59 -3.77 2.73
N GLU A 171 -17.30 -2.80 2.18
CA GLU A 171 -17.65 -2.80 0.76
C GLU A 171 -16.61 -2.03 -0.06
N VAL A 172 -16.16 -2.67 -1.15
CA VAL A 172 -15.18 -2.11 -2.09
C VAL A 172 -15.92 -1.52 -3.28
N TRP A 173 -15.58 -0.29 -3.65
CA TRP A 173 -16.19 0.48 -4.73
C TRP A 173 -15.17 0.80 -5.81
N LEU A 174 -15.56 0.73 -7.08
CA LEU A 174 -14.74 1.15 -8.22
C LEU A 174 -15.40 2.31 -8.99
N GLY A 175 -14.62 3.33 -9.31
CA GLY A 175 -15.04 4.52 -10.07
C GLY A 175 -15.84 5.53 -9.23
N GLY A 176 -16.71 6.29 -9.88
CA GLY A 176 -17.45 7.40 -9.26
C GLY A 176 -16.68 8.72 -9.31
N THR A 177 -17.28 9.75 -8.71
CA THR A 177 -16.69 11.09 -8.56
C THR A 177 -16.21 11.24 -7.12
N PRO A 178 -14.95 11.65 -6.86
CA PRO A 178 -14.47 11.77 -5.50
C PRO A 178 -15.14 12.96 -4.78
N VAL A 179 -15.45 12.78 -3.50
CA VAL A 179 -16.03 13.84 -2.65
C VAL A 179 -14.96 14.80 -2.12
N GLY A 180 -13.81 14.26 -1.74
CA GLY A 180 -12.71 15.03 -1.14
C GLY A 180 -11.78 15.70 -2.16
N ALA A 181 -10.83 16.46 -1.62
CA ALA A 181 -9.69 16.95 -2.39
C ALA A 181 -8.66 15.83 -2.58
N GLU A 182 -8.03 15.78 -3.76
CA GLU A 182 -6.94 14.86 -4.04
C GLU A 182 -5.66 15.35 -3.35
N LEU A 183 -5.05 14.48 -2.55
CA LEU A 183 -3.76 14.63 -1.92
C LEU A 183 -2.68 13.93 -2.76
N GLU A 184 -1.41 14.19 -2.42
CA GLU A 184 -0.25 13.55 -3.06
C GLU A 184 -0.42 12.02 -3.13
N GLY A 185 -0.14 11.44 -4.30
CA GLY A 185 -0.25 9.99 -4.54
C GLY A 185 -1.68 9.46 -4.74
N GLY A 186 -2.68 10.34 -4.88
CA GLY A 186 -4.03 9.95 -5.30
C GLY A 186 -5.00 9.60 -4.16
N LEU A 187 -4.65 9.90 -2.91
CA LEU A 187 -5.57 9.75 -1.77
C LEU A 187 -6.54 10.93 -1.69
N PHE A 188 -7.80 10.70 -1.33
CA PHE A 188 -8.80 11.76 -1.19
C PHE A 188 -9.19 12.00 0.27
N ALA A 189 -9.32 13.28 0.63
CA ALA A 189 -9.75 13.72 1.96
C ALA A 189 -10.84 14.81 1.87
N PRO A 190 -12.03 14.62 2.49
CA PRO A 190 -12.48 13.36 3.10
C PRO A 190 -12.60 12.22 2.08
N ALA A 191 -12.52 10.97 2.55
CA ALA A 191 -12.80 9.81 1.71
C ALA A 191 -14.30 9.80 1.34
N GLY A 192 -14.60 9.32 0.13
CA GLY A 192 -15.96 9.25 -0.38
C GLY A 192 -16.01 9.34 -1.89
N VAL A 193 -16.99 8.64 -2.46
CA VAL A 193 -17.36 8.76 -3.87
C VAL A 193 -18.85 8.97 -4.02
N GLU A 194 -19.24 9.81 -4.98
CA GLU A 194 -20.59 9.89 -5.50
C GLU A 194 -20.70 9.00 -6.74
N GLY A 195 -21.67 8.09 -6.72
CA GLY A 195 -21.78 7.04 -7.74
C GLY A 195 -20.69 5.97 -7.60
N GLY A 196 -20.30 5.36 -8.72
CA GLY A 196 -19.39 4.22 -8.73
C GLY A 196 -20.12 2.87 -8.61
N ASN A 197 -19.35 1.79 -8.77
CA ASN A 197 -19.88 0.43 -8.80
C ASN A 197 -19.39 -0.36 -7.59
N PRO A 198 -20.29 -0.79 -6.67
CA PRO A 198 -19.90 -1.68 -5.59
C PRO A 198 -19.46 -3.04 -6.15
N ARG A 199 -18.39 -3.60 -5.59
CA ARG A 199 -17.80 -4.91 -5.94
C ARG A 199 -18.00 -5.97 -4.85
N GLY A 200 -18.98 -5.70 -3.98
CA GLY A 200 -19.35 -6.53 -2.85
C GLY A 200 -18.43 -6.36 -1.65
N ALA A 201 -18.87 -6.92 -0.53
CA ALA A 201 -18.14 -6.84 0.71
C ALA A 201 -16.97 -7.84 0.76
N ARG A 202 -15.90 -7.46 1.45
CA ARG A 202 -14.78 -8.32 1.84
C ARG A 202 -14.61 -8.23 3.35
N ARG A 203 -14.19 -9.32 3.99
CA ARG A 203 -13.94 -9.31 5.44
C ARG A 203 -12.50 -8.94 5.70
N ALA A 204 -12.27 -7.99 6.60
CA ALA A 204 -10.94 -7.75 7.12
C ALA A 204 -10.48 -8.98 7.90
N ARG A 205 -9.23 -9.40 7.71
CA ARG A 205 -8.61 -10.52 8.41
C ARG A 205 -7.53 -9.99 9.34
#